data_AF-A0A507SJK0-F1
#
_entry.id   AF-A0A507SJK0-F1
#
_cell.length_a   1.000
_cell.length_b   1.000
_cell.length_c   1.000
_cell.angle_alpha   90.00
_cell.angle_beta   90.00
_cell.angle_gamma   90.00
#
_symmetry.space_group_name_H-M   'P 1'
#
loop_
_entity.id
_entity.type
_entity.pdbx_description
1 polymer ?
#
loop_
_entity_poly.entity_id
_entity_poly.type
_entity_poly.pdbx_seq_one_letter_code
_entity_poly.pdbx_strand_id
1 'polypeptide(L)' 'MLQKQETLKSSEAKKEKTSKTLKLTFGIIFIVIFLVVISVSIAYIADFARFYGTNKNGLLWTAQQRAQGIFGIFNRQ' A
#
# COMPACT_ATOMS: atom_id res chain seq x y z
N MET A 1 -44.28 8.03 24.77
CA MET A 1 -43.17 7.05 24.89
C MET A 1 -42.89 6.30 23.58
N LEU A 2 -43.89 5.94 22.76
CA LEU A 2 -43.68 5.24 21.49
C LEU A 2 -42.78 5.98 20.47
N GLN A 3 -42.94 7.30 20.28
CA GLN A 3 -42.14 8.05 19.31
C GLN A 3 -40.63 8.09 19.62
N LYS A 4 -40.23 7.96 20.90
CA LYS A 4 -38.82 7.89 21.30
C LYS A 4 -38.19 6.55 20.91
N GLN A 5 -38.99 5.49 20.80
CA GLN A 5 -38.51 4.14 20.48
C GLN A 5 -38.29 3.96 18.97
N GLU A 6 -39.14 4.55 18.13
CA GLU A 6 -38.99 4.52 16.67
C GLU A 6 -37.81 5.37 16.18
N THR A 7 -37.58 6.52 16.82
CA THR A 7 -36.44 7.41 16.49
C THR A 7 -35.09 6.79 16.84
N LEU A 8 -35.01 6.00 17.92
CA LEU A 8 -33.79 5.25 18.29
C LEU A 8 -33.52 4.09 17.33
N LYS A 9 -34.51 3.26 17.00
CA LYS A 9 -34.37 2.18 16.00
C LYS A 9 -33.96 2.69 14.63
N SER A 10 -34.54 3.79 14.17
CA SER A 10 -34.19 4.43 12.89
C SER A 10 -32.75 4.94 12.86
N SER A 11 -32.28 5.52 13.98
CA SER A 11 -30.93 6.05 14.12
C SER A 11 -29.87 4.95 14.21
N GLU A 12 -30.17 3.84 14.90
CA GLU A 12 -29.29 2.67 14.99
C GLU A 12 -29.20 1.93 13.64
N ALA A 13 -30.34 1.72 12.96
CA ALA A 13 -30.36 1.12 11.63
C ALA A 13 -29.61 1.97 10.59
N LYS A 14 -29.72 3.32 10.67
CA LYS A 14 -28.92 4.22 9.83
C LYS A 14 -27.44 4.10 10.13
N LYS A 15 -27.02 4.18 11.40
CA LYS A 15 -25.60 4.05 11.82
C LYS A 15 -24.99 2.71 11.39
N GLU A 16 -25.73 1.62 11.52
CA GLU A 16 -25.23 0.30 11.12
C GLU A 16 -24.98 0.24 9.60
N LYS A 17 -25.90 0.80 8.80
CA LYS A 17 -25.80 0.82 7.34
C LYS A 17 -24.64 1.70 6.85
N THR A 18 -24.44 2.89 7.41
CA THR A 18 -23.28 3.75 7.05
C THR A 18 -21.95 3.13 7.47
N SER A 19 -21.89 2.45 8.63
CA SER A 19 -20.66 1.81 9.09
C SER A 19 -20.19 0.66 8.19
N LYS A 20 -21.13 -0.09 7.57
CA LYS A 20 -20.83 -1.17 6.63
C LYS A 20 -20.27 -0.63 5.31
N THR A 21 -20.81 0.46 4.79
CA THR A 21 -20.32 1.10 3.56
C THR A 21 -18.92 1.67 3.74
N LEU A 22 -18.62 2.31 4.88
CA LEU A 22 -17.29 2.84 5.18
C LEU A 22 -16.23 1.73 5.27
N LYS A 23 -16.52 0.62 5.95
CA LYS A 23 -15.58 -0.52 6.05
C LYS A 23 -15.26 -1.12 4.68
N LEU A 24 -16.27 -1.26 3.81
CA LEU A 24 -16.08 -1.78 2.46
C LEU A 24 -15.19 -0.86 1.61
N THR A 25 -15.44 0.45 1.65
CA THR A 25 -14.62 1.44 0.91
C THR A 25 -13.16 1.43 1.35
N PHE A 26 -12.89 1.43 2.66
CA PHE A 26 -11.52 1.32 3.16
C PHE A 26 -10.84 0.02 2.75
N GLY A 27 -11.57 -1.10 2.74
CA GLY A 27 -11.04 -2.39 2.27
C GLY A 27 -10.61 -2.36 0.80
N ILE A 28 -11.42 -1.76 -0.07
CA ILE A 28 -11.09 -1.62 -1.50
C ILE A 28 -9.84 -0.75 -1.68
N ILE A 29 -9.80 0.41 -1.01
CA ILE A 29 -8.65 1.32 -1.09
C ILE A 29 -7.37 0.61 -0.61
N PHE A 30 -7.44 -0.14 0.49
CA PHE A 30 -6.31 -0.89 1.00
C PHE A 30 -5.80 -1.94 0.01
N ILE A 31 -6.71 -2.70 -0.63
CA ILE A 31 -6.34 -3.69 -1.65
C ILE A 31 -5.67 -3.03 -2.85
N VAL A 32 -6.20 -1.90 -3.32
CA VAL A 32 -5.59 -1.16 -4.44
C VAL A 32 -4.18 -0.70 -4.10
N ILE A 33 -3.98 -0.10 -2.92
CA ILE A 33 -2.65 0.32 -2.47
C ILE A 33 -1.71 -0.88 -2.34
N PHE A 34 -2.19 -1.99 -1.78
CA PHE A 34 -1.42 -3.22 -1.63
C PHE A 34 -0.96 -3.79 -2.98
N LEU A 35 -1.84 -3.82 -3.98
CA LEU A 35 -1.50 -4.25 -5.34
C LEU A 35 -0.47 -3.33 -6.01
N VAL A 36 -0.57 -2.02 -5.78
CA VAL A 36 0.42 -1.05 -6.27
C VAL A 36 1.78 -1.32 -5.62
N VAL A 37 1.84 -1.52 -4.31
CA VAL A 37 3.09 -1.84 -3.59
C VAL A 37 3.72 -3.11 -4.15
N ILE A 38 2.96 -4.19 -4.34
CA ILE A 38 3.47 -5.43 -4.94
C ILE A 38 4.03 -5.17 -6.35
N SER A 39 3.30 -4.44 -7.18
CA SER A 39 3.72 -4.14 -8.56
C SER A 39 5.04 -3.36 -8.58
N VAL A 40 5.18 -2.36 -7.70
CA VAL A 40 6.41 -1.58 -7.55
C VAL A 40 7.55 -2.48 -7.04
N SER A 41 7.31 -3.33 -6.05
CA SER A 41 8.33 -4.25 -5.54
C SER A 41 8.84 -5.21 -6.62
N ILE A 42 7.96 -5.78 -7.44
CA ILE A 42 8.35 -6.64 -8.56
C ILE A 42 9.17 -5.84 -9.58
N ALA A 43 8.77 -4.61 -9.91
CA ALA A 43 9.52 -3.75 -10.82
C ALA A 43 10.95 -3.46 -10.30
N TYR A 44 11.11 -3.20 -9.00
CA TYR A 44 12.43 -3.03 -8.37
C TYR A 44 13.30 -4.29 -8.47
N ILE A 45 12.73 -5.47 -8.20
CA ILE A 45 13.45 -6.74 -8.31
C ILE A 45 13.83 -7.04 -9.76
N ALA A 46 12.93 -6.79 -10.71
CA ALA A 46 13.17 -7.00 -12.13
C ALA A 46 14.26 -6.06 -12.67
N ASP A 47 14.24 -4.78 -12.27
CA ASP A 47 15.29 -3.81 -12.62
C ASP A 47 16.64 -4.24 -12.01
N PHE A 48 16.64 -4.71 -10.76
CA PHE A 48 17.85 -5.28 -10.15
C PHE A 48 18.40 -6.46 -10.93
N ALA A 49 17.56 -7.45 -11.23
CA ALA A 49 17.95 -8.67 -11.91
C ALA A 49 18.47 -8.40 -13.34
N ARG A 50 17.83 -7.47 -14.06
CA ARG A 50 18.22 -7.09 -15.42
C ARG A 50 19.61 -6.47 -15.49
N PHE A 51 19.96 -5.64 -14.51
CA PHE A 51 21.24 -4.93 -14.49
C PHE A 51 22.27 -5.55 -13.54
N TYR A 52 21.93 -6.65 -12.86
CA TYR A 52 22.80 -7.35 -11.92
C TYR A 52 24.12 -7.76 -12.59
N GLY A 53 25.25 -7.51 -11.92
CA GLY A 53 26.59 -7.75 -12.48
C GLY A 53 27.04 -6.75 -13.55
N THR A 54 26.19 -5.78 -13.94
CA THR A 54 26.58 -4.70 -14.87
C THR A 54 26.83 -3.39 -14.11
N ASN A 55 27.79 -2.60 -14.60
CA ASN A 55 28.05 -1.23 -14.16
C ASN A 55 27.07 -0.21 -14.78
N LYS A 56 25.95 -0.66 -15.37
CA LYS A 56 24.95 0.22 -15.98
C LYS A 56 23.88 0.60 -14.96
N ASN A 57 23.41 1.84 -14.99
CA ASN A 57 22.28 2.25 -14.17
C ASN A 57 20.98 1.62 -14.69
N GLY A 58 20.19 1.08 -13.78
CA GLY A 58 18.82 0.67 -14.06
C GLY A 58 17.86 1.87 -14.01
N LEU A 59 16.61 1.61 -14.39
CA LEU A 59 15.57 2.64 -14.39
C LEU A 59 15.19 3.06 -12.97
N LEU A 60 15.22 2.10 -12.04
CA LEU A 60 14.82 2.29 -10.65
C LEU A 60 16.02 2.24 -9.70
N TRP A 61 17.08 1.52 -10.10
CA TRP A 61 18.23 1.27 -9.24
C TRP A 61 19.56 1.59 -9.94
N THR A 62 20.32 2.56 -9.40
CA THR A 62 21.66 2.87 -9.91
C THR A 62 22.67 1.76 -9.59
N ALA A 63 23.75 1.66 -10.37
CA ALA A 63 24.78 0.64 -10.16
C ALA A 63 25.40 0.69 -8.75
N GLN A 64 25.63 1.90 -8.23
CA GLN A 64 26.18 2.10 -6.88
C GLN A 64 25.21 1.66 -5.79
N GLN A 65 23.92 2.02 -5.92
CA GLN A 65 22.92 1.59 -4.96
C GLN A 65 22.68 0.07 -5.00
N ARG A 66 22.90 -0.62 -6.14
CA ARG A 66 22.82 -2.09 -6.23
C ARG A 66 23.94 -2.79 -5.49
N ALA A 67 25.13 -2.18 -5.47
CA ALA A 67 26.27 -2.68 -4.72
C ALA A 67 26.17 -2.38 -3.22
N GLN A 68 25.60 -1.23 -2.83
CA GLN A 68 25.63 -0.72 -1.45
C GLN A 68 24.27 -0.84 -0.71
N GLY A 69 23.23 -1.27 -1.39
CA GLY A 69 21.85 -1.27 -0.89
C GLY A 69 21.17 0.10 -0.95
N ILE A 70 19.85 0.12 -0.79
CA ILE A 70 18.99 1.32 -0.97
C ILE A 70 19.32 2.42 0.05
N PHE A 71 19.83 2.05 1.23
CA PHE A 71 20.17 2.98 2.30
C PHE A 71 21.68 3.29 2.42
N GLY A 72 22.54 2.76 1.54
CA GLY A 72 23.97 3.09 1.51
C GLY A 72 24.74 2.88 2.83
N ILE A 73 24.16 2.14 3.79
CA ILE A 73 24.66 2.08 5.18
C ILE A 73 25.99 1.31 5.27
N PHE A 74 26.31 0.50 4.27
CA PHE A 74 27.53 -0.31 4.25
C PHE A 74 28.82 0.45 3.88
N ASN A 75 28.76 1.77 3.65
CA ASN A 75 29.93 2.55 3.22
C ASN A 75 30.52 3.48 4.30
N ARG A 76 30.36 3.15 5.60
CA ARG A 76 31.23 3.70 6.66
C ARG A 76 32.43 2.77 6.87
N GLN A 77 33.41 2.84 5.99
CA GLN A 77 34.80 2.50 6.31
C GLN A 77 35.66 3.73 6.09
#